data_AF-Q1ZUA6-F1
#
_entry.id   AF-Q1ZUA6-F1
#
_cell.length_a   1.000
_cell.length_b   1.000
_cell.length_c   1.000
_cell.angle_alpha   90.00
_cell.angle_beta   90.00
_cell.angle_gamma   90.00
#
_symmetry.space_group_name_H-M   'P 1'
#
loop_
_entity.id
_entity.type
_entity.pdbx_description
1 polymer ?
#
loop_
_entity_poly.entity_id
_entity_poly.type
_entity_poly.pdbx_seq_one_letter_code
_entity_poly.pdbx_strand_id
1 'polypeptide(L)'
;MKTSIIKRINFEIIPAQIFLFAFWLKNGFIDKVFGVALGALYPNNAAYRGDSWAGWESYITGNWNKSEVAHTLFSPVYNYLFPVIIILQCLPAILMIVAFLKGEFLTGVNTVFTKRAAIASLFVTSVLLFSQTIAGAPDGQYLWQLLGLGMIVMMYIYYQATKNNQLINLPH
;
A
#
# COMPACT_ATOMS: atom_id res chain seq x y z
N MET A 1 -9.31 -15.97 36.11
CA MET A 1 -10.44 -16.02 35.15
C MET A 1 -9.86 -15.92 33.74
N LYS A 2 -9.90 -16.99 32.92
CA LYS A 2 -9.35 -16.98 31.54
C LYS A 2 -10.21 -16.04 30.69
N THR A 3 -9.71 -14.85 30.36
CA THR A 3 -10.34 -13.97 29.37
C THR A 3 -10.47 -14.75 28.06
N SER A 4 -11.67 -14.85 27.50
CA SER A 4 -11.84 -15.53 26.21
C SER A 4 -10.99 -14.82 25.15
N ILE A 5 -10.37 -15.59 24.26
CA ILE A 5 -9.51 -15.08 23.17
C ILE A 5 -10.22 -14.00 22.35
N ILE A 6 -11.54 -14.11 22.20
CA ILE A 6 -12.38 -13.14 21.49
C ILE A 6 -12.34 -11.75 22.14
N LYS A 7 -12.29 -11.65 23.47
CA LYS A 7 -12.18 -10.36 24.18
C LYS A 7 -10.81 -9.67 24.01
N ARG A 8 -9.81 -10.40 23.51
CA ARG A 8 -8.47 -9.87 23.25
C ARG A 8 -8.31 -9.32 21.84
N ILE A 9 -9.31 -9.47 20.98
CA ILE A 9 -9.26 -8.98 19.60
C ILE A 9 -9.76 -7.53 19.56
N ASN A 10 -8.98 -6.64 18.98
CA ASN A 10 -9.34 -5.25 18.75
C ASN A 10 -10.11 -5.12 17.43
N PHE A 11 -11.41 -5.41 17.48
CA PHE A 11 -12.29 -5.30 16.30
C PHE A 11 -12.35 -3.89 15.71
N GLU A 12 -11.97 -2.86 16.48
CA GLU A 12 -11.94 -1.50 15.98
C GLU A 12 -10.78 -1.29 15.00
N ILE A 13 -9.58 -1.84 15.23
CA ILE A 13 -8.43 -1.62 14.31
C ILE A 13 -8.45 -2.54 13.07
N ILE A 14 -9.10 -3.70 13.17
CA ILE A 14 -9.07 -4.74 12.13
C ILE A 14 -9.50 -4.25 10.74
N PRO A 15 -10.59 -3.46 10.57
CA PRO A 15 -11.00 -2.99 9.25
C PRO A 15 -9.90 -2.20 8.53
N ALA A 16 -9.19 -1.34 9.26
CA ALA A 16 -8.08 -0.57 8.71
C ALA A 16 -6.91 -1.48 8.30
N GLN A 17 -6.60 -2.50 9.12
CA GLN A 17 -5.55 -3.47 8.83
C GLN A 17 -5.90 -4.35 7.63
N ILE A 18 -7.15 -4.80 7.51
CA ILE A 18 -7.62 -5.58 6.35
C ILE A 18 -7.53 -4.75 5.08
N PHE A 19 -8.01 -3.50 5.10
CA PHE A 19 -7.93 -2.61 3.94
C PHE A 19 -6.49 -2.41 3.47
N LEU A 20 -5.59 -2.00 4.38
CA LEU A 20 -4.18 -1.77 4.07
C LEU A 20 -3.51 -3.04 3.56
N PHE A 21 -3.75 -4.16 4.22
CA PHE A 21 -3.13 -5.43 3.86
C PHE A 21 -3.63 -5.96 2.52
N ALA A 22 -4.94 -6.11 2.33
CA ALA A 22 -5.50 -6.65 1.10
C ALA A 22 -5.09 -5.83 -0.12
N PHE A 23 -5.12 -4.49 0.02
CA PHE A 23 -4.74 -3.58 -1.04
C PHE A 23 -3.26 -3.72 -1.42
N TRP A 24 -2.34 -3.58 -0.46
CA TRP A 24 -0.91 -3.56 -0.75
C TRP A 24 -0.31 -4.94 -0.96
N LEU A 25 -0.87 -5.98 -0.34
CA LEU A 25 -0.46 -7.35 -0.61
C LEU A 25 -0.71 -7.69 -2.08
N LYS A 26 -1.91 -7.40 -2.60
CA LYS A 26 -2.22 -7.65 -4.02
C LYS A 26 -1.39 -6.73 -4.91
N ASN A 27 -1.63 -5.42 -4.83
CA ASN A 27 -1.13 -4.48 -5.84
C ASN A 27 0.36 -4.15 -5.69
N GLY A 28 0.88 -4.20 -4.46
CA GLY A 28 2.26 -3.82 -4.16
C GLY A 28 3.22 -4.99 -4.06
N PHE A 29 2.76 -6.17 -3.59
CA PHE A 29 3.62 -7.34 -3.41
C PHE A 29 3.37 -8.44 -4.44
N ILE A 30 2.14 -8.94 -4.58
CA ILE A 30 1.83 -10.05 -5.49
C ILE A 30 2.12 -9.65 -6.94
N ASP A 31 1.48 -8.59 -7.42
CA ASP A 31 1.61 -8.17 -8.82
C ASP A 31 3.05 -7.75 -9.15
N LYS A 32 3.75 -7.09 -8.22
CA LYS A 32 5.09 -6.52 -8.45
C LYS A 32 6.25 -7.48 -8.23
N VAL A 33 6.14 -8.38 -7.25
CA VAL A 33 7.21 -9.34 -6.93
C VAL A 33 6.96 -10.64 -7.67
N PHE A 34 5.80 -11.26 -7.44
CA PHE A 34 5.50 -12.55 -8.07
C PHE A 34 5.17 -12.37 -9.55
N GLY A 35 4.38 -11.36 -9.94
CA GLY A 35 4.06 -11.11 -11.34
C GLY A 35 5.31 -10.88 -12.20
N VAL A 36 6.20 -10.00 -11.75
CA VAL A 36 7.47 -9.72 -12.44
C VAL A 36 8.39 -10.95 -12.45
N ALA A 37 8.55 -11.64 -11.32
CA ALA A 37 9.40 -12.83 -11.24
C ALA A 37 8.88 -13.98 -12.12
N LEU A 38 7.58 -14.26 -12.09
CA LEU A 38 6.97 -15.30 -12.92
C LEU A 38 7.01 -14.94 -14.40
N GLY A 39 6.84 -13.66 -14.76
CA GLY A 39 7.04 -13.18 -16.13
C GLY A 39 8.47 -13.39 -16.62
N ALA A 40 9.48 -13.25 -15.75
CA ALA A 40 10.88 -13.52 -16.08
C ALA A 40 11.17 -15.03 -16.20
N LEU A 41 10.59 -15.87 -15.34
CA LEU A 41 10.80 -17.32 -15.34
C LEU A 41 10.03 -18.03 -16.46
N TYR A 42 8.85 -17.51 -16.83
CA TYR A 42 7.95 -18.10 -17.82
C TYR A 42 7.54 -17.08 -18.88
N PRO A 43 8.48 -16.58 -19.71
CA PRO A 43 8.23 -15.45 -20.62
C PRO A 43 7.19 -15.74 -21.71
N ASN A 44 6.95 -17.01 -22.04
CA ASN A 44 5.98 -17.43 -23.05
C ASN A 44 4.57 -17.66 -22.49
N ASN A 45 4.37 -17.54 -21.18
CA ASN A 45 3.07 -17.74 -20.56
C ASN A 45 2.27 -16.43 -20.60
N ALA A 46 1.20 -16.42 -21.41
CA ALA A 46 0.33 -15.26 -21.57
C ALA A 46 -0.31 -14.80 -20.24
N ALA A 47 -0.49 -15.70 -19.27
CA ALA A 47 -1.09 -15.38 -17.98
C ALA A 47 -0.31 -14.35 -17.15
N TYR A 48 1.01 -14.25 -17.35
CA TYR A 48 1.88 -13.34 -16.58
C TYR A 48 2.34 -12.13 -17.37
N ARG A 49 1.91 -12.00 -18.63
CA ARG A 49 2.41 -10.95 -19.52
C ARG A 49 2.06 -9.55 -19.04
N GLY A 50 0.87 -9.36 -18.44
CA GLY A 50 0.42 -8.09 -17.90
C GLY A 50 1.27 -7.59 -16.72
N ASP A 51 1.57 -8.49 -15.76
CA ASP A 51 2.34 -8.15 -14.56
C ASP A 51 3.85 -8.37 -14.72
N SER A 52 4.30 -8.77 -15.91
CA SER A 52 5.72 -8.85 -16.25
C SER A 52 6.38 -7.48 -16.29
N TRP A 53 7.72 -7.44 -16.28
CA TRP A 53 8.47 -6.19 -16.46
C TRP A 53 8.03 -5.42 -17.70
N ALA A 54 7.99 -6.10 -18.86
CA ALA A 54 7.59 -5.48 -20.13
C ALA A 54 6.11 -5.05 -20.13
N GLY A 55 5.24 -5.77 -19.42
CA GLY A 55 3.84 -5.41 -19.24
C GLY A 55 3.69 -4.10 -18.46
N TRP A 56 4.37 -4.00 -17.32
CA TRP A 56 4.42 -2.77 -16.54
C TRP A 56 5.09 -1.62 -17.27
N GLU A 57 6.13 -1.88 -18.06
CA GLU A 57 6.80 -0.87 -18.89
C GLU A 57 5.83 -0.30 -19.92
N SER A 58 5.18 -1.18 -20.69
CA SER A 58 4.19 -0.78 -21.69
C SER A 58 3.04 0.01 -21.06
N TYR A 59 2.56 -0.41 -19.90
CA TYR A 59 1.48 0.27 -19.19
C TYR A 59 1.89 1.65 -18.66
N ILE A 60 2.99 1.71 -17.90
CA ILE A 60 3.43 2.92 -17.20
C ILE A 60 3.92 3.97 -18.20
N THR A 61 4.80 3.58 -19.13
CA THR A 61 5.27 4.51 -20.16
C THR A 61 4.14 4.88 -21.13
N GLY A 62 3.21 3.95 -21.43
CA GLY A 62 2.02 4.25 -22.21
C GLY A 62 1.13 5.33 -21.58
N ASN A 63 1.05 5.37 -20.24
CA ASN A 63 0.37 6.45 -19.53
C ASN A 63 1.19 7.75 -19.54
N TRP A 64 2.49 7.70 -19.26
CA TRP A 64 3.36 8.89 -19.27
C TRP A 64 3.45 9.55 -20.65
N ASN A 65 3.42 8.77 -21.73
CA ASN A 65 3.52 9.26 -23.10
C ASN A 65 2.26 10.02 -23.58
N LYS A 66 1.20 10.09 -22.77
CA LYS A 66 0.01 10.92 -23.05
C LYS A 66 0.27 12.42 -22.84
N SER A 67 1.35 12.78 -22.15
CA SER A 67 1.78 14.15 -21.89
C SER A 67 3.24 14.30 -22.28
N GLU A 68 3.56 15.31 -23.09
CA GLU A 68 4.92 15.58 -23.54
C GLU A 68 5.87 15.86 -22.35
N VAL A 69 5.34 16.53 -21.32
CA VAL A 69 6.06 16.81 -20.07
C VAL A 69 6.36 15.52 -19.31
N ALA A 70 5.36 14.66 -19.12
CA ALA A 70 5.54 13.38 -18.42
C ALA A 70 6.46 12.42 -19.19
N HIS A 71 6.32 12.37 -20.51
CA HIS A 71 7.20 11.59 -21.39
C HIS A 71 8.65 11.99 -21.15
N THR A 72 8.96 13.28 -21.29
CA THR A 72 10.32 13.81 -21.18
C THR A 72 10.93 13.56 -19.79
N LEU A 73 10.12 13.68 -18.73
CA LEU A 73 10.60 13.54 -17.35
C LEU A 73 10.74 12.09 -16.88
N PHE A 74 9.85 11.19 -17.28
CA PHE A 74 9.72 9.87 -16.66
C PHE A 74 10.06 8.69 -17.58
N SER A 75 9.69 8.74 -18.86
CA SER A 75 9.87 7.59 -19.77
C SER A 75 11.34 7.20 -19.98
N PRO A 76 12.30 8.13 -20.19
CA PRO A 76 13.72 7.79 -20.33
C PRO A 76 14.34 7.12 -19.11
N VAL A 77 13.78 7.37 -17.92
CA VAL A 77 14.29 6.88 -16.64
C VAL A 77 13.47 5.72 -16.08
N TYR A 78 12.55 5.14 -16.86
CA TYR A 78 11.67 4.05 -16.44
C TYR A 78 12.42 2.90 -15.77
N ASN A 79 13.49 2.40 -16.41
CA ASN A 79 14.25 1.26 -15.90
C ASN A 79 14.94 1.51 -14.56
N TYR A 80 15.16 2.78 -14.18
CA TYR A 80 15.65 3.16 -12.87
C TYR A 80 14.51 3.38 -11.86
N LEU A 81 13.41 4.00 -12.30
CA LEU A 81 12.26 4.28 -11.44
C LEU A 81 11.47 3.02 -11.07
N PHE A 82 11.36 2.05 -11.98
CA PHE A 82 10.49 0.90 -11.78
C PHE A 82 10.92 0.01 -10.60
N PRO A 83 12.20 -0.37 -10.42
CA PRO A 83 12.66 -1.03 -9.19
C PRO A 83 12.34 -0.25 -7.91
N VAL A 84 12.54 1.07 -7.93
CA VAL A 84 12.26 1.94 -6.79
C VAL A 84 10.77 1.90 -6.46
N ILE A 85 9.92 1.97 -7.49
CA ILE A 85 8.47 1.84 -7.35
C ILE A 85 8.08 0.48 -6.77
N ILE A 86 8.67 -0.64 -7.23
CA ILE A 86 8.40 -1.97 -6.67
C ILE A 86 8.72 -2.00 -5.17
N ILE A 87 9.92 -1.55 -4.78
CA ILE A 87 10.37 -1.53 -3.38
C ILE A 87 9.43 -0.67 -2.53
N LEU A 88 9.09 0.53 -3.02
CA LEU A 88 8.18 1.45 -2.34
C LEU A 88 6.78 0.84 -2.16
N GLN A 89 6.22 0.22 -3.19
CA GLN A 89 4.90 -0.41 -3.11
C GLN A 89 4.87 -1.68 -2.25
N CYS A 90 6.00 -2.38 -2.08
CA CYS A 90 6.12 -3.50 -1.15
C CYS A 90 6.13 -3.06 0.32
N LEU A 91 6.61 -1.85 0.62
CA LEU A 91 6.84 -1.39 1.99
C LEU A 91 5.57 -1.41 2.87
N PRO A 92 4.39 -0.89 2.44
CA PRO A 92 3.17 -0.98 3.23
C PRO A 92 2.75 -2.43 3.50
N ALA A 93 2.88 -3.33 2.52
CA ALA A 93 2.55 -4.73 2.67
C ALA A 93 3.45 -5.41 3.71
N ILE A 94 4.77 -5.20 3.63
CA ILE A 94 5.74 -5.74 4.58
C ILE A 94 5.45 -5.22 5.99
N LEU A 95 5.18 -3.93 6.15
CA LEU A 95 4.83 -3.35 7.46
C LEU A 95 3.54 -3.93 8.03
N MET A 96 2.54 -4.23 7.19
CA MET A 96 1.33 -4.93 7.60
C MET A 96 1.58 -6.37 8.04
N ILE A 97 2.44 -7.11 7.32
CA ILE A 97 2.86 -8.46 7.73
C ILE A 97 3.52 -8.41 9.11
N VAL A 98 4.44 -7.46 9.32
CA VAL A 98 5.09 -7.26 10.62
C VAL A 98 4.07 -6.87 11.70
N ALA A 99 3.09 -6.02 11.40
CA ALA A 99 2.03 -5.64 12.33
C ALA A 99 1.21 -6.87 12.79
N PHE A 100 0.87 -7.78 11.88
CA PHE A 100 0.17 -9.02 12.22
C PHE A 100 1.03 -9.97 13.04
N LEU A 101 2.30 -10.16 12.67
CA LEU A 101 3.23 -11.00 13.44
C LEU A 101 3.46 -10.47 14.86
N LYS A 102 3.39 -9.15 15.06
CA LYS A 102 3.46 -8.51 16.38
C LYS A 102 2.13 -8.49 17.14
N GLY A 103 1.06 -9.00 16.55
CA GLY A 103 -0.25 -9.04 17.21
C GLY A 103 -0.90 -7.67 17.39
N GLU A 104 -0.64 -6.69 16.52
CA GLU A 104 -1.23 -5.34 16.64
C GLU A 104 -2.75 -5.32 16.43
N PHE A 105 -3.36 -6.46 16.07
CA PHE A 105 -4.81 -6.66 16.06
C PHE A 105 -5.38 -6.99 17.45
N LEU A 106 -4.55 -7.13 18.48
CA LEU A 106 -4.97 -7.43 19.85
C LEU A 106 -5.23 -6.15 20.66
N THR A 107 -6.11 -6.24 21.66
CA THR A 107 -6.39 -5.15 22.60
C THR A 107 -5.19 -4.90 23.51
N GLY A 108 -4.94 -3.61 23.82
CA GLY A 108 -3.81 -3.19 24.66
C GLY A 108 -2.42 -3.24 23.99
N VAL A 109 -2.34 -3.65 22.72
CA VAL A 109 -1.09 -3.62 21.94
C VAL A 109 -1.00 -2.31 21.16
N ASN A 110 0.18 -1.68 21.13
CA ASN A 110 0.40 -0.44 20.39
C ASN A 110 0.48 -0.72 18.88
N THR A 111 -0.23 0.08 18.09
CA THR A 111 -0.39 -0.07 16.64
C THR A 111 0.71 0.63 15.83
N VAL A 112 1.96 0.46 16.23
CA VAL A 112 3.12 1.19 15.68
C VAL A 112 3.34 0.87 14.20
N PHE A 113 3.34 -0.40 13.83
CA PHE A 113 3.57 -0.86 12.46
C PHE A 113 2.35 -0.63 11.58
N THR A 114 1.14 -0.73 12.13
CA THR A 114 -0.11 -0.35 11.45
C THR A 114 -0.08 1.13 11.06
N LYS A 115 0.34 2.02 11.97
CA LYS A 115 0.53 3.46 11.67
C LYS A 115 1.59 3.68 10.60
N ARG A 116 2.73 3.01 10.71
CA ARG A 116 3.82 3.11 9.72
C ARG A 116 3.37 2.61 8.34
N ALA A 117 2.60 1.53 8.28
CA ALA A 117 2.04 1.01 7.05
C ALA A 117 1.06 2.01 6.40
N ALA A 118 0.21 2.67 7.19
CA ALA A 118 -0.67 3.73 6.71
C ALA A 118 0.10 4.94 6.17
N ILE A 119 1.18 5.36 6.84
CA ILE A 119 2.07 6.43 6.37
C ILE A 119 2.76 6.04 5.06
N ALA A 120 3.34 4.84 5.01
CA ALA A 120 3.95 4.31 3.80
C ALA A 120 2.94 4.24 2.65
N SER A 121 1.72 3.78 2.92
CA SER A 121 0.62 3.76 1.95
C SER A 121 0.36 5.14 1.39
N LEU A 122 0.20 6.16 2.23
CA LEU A 122 -0.03 7.53 1.76
C LEU A 122 1.12 8.03 0.92
N PHE A 123 2.36 7.86 1.39
CA PHE A 123 3.55 8.32 0.68
C PHE A 123 3.64 7.72 -0.73
N VAL A 124 3.51 6.39 -0.83
CA VAL A 124 3.59 5.67 -2.11
C VAL A 124 2.45 6.11 -3.03
N THR A 125 1.22 6.20 -2.52
CA THR A 125 0.08 6.69 -3.31
C THR A 125 0.32 8.11 -3.81
N SER A 126 0.87 9.01 -2.99
CA SER A 126 1.20 10.39 -3.40
C SER A 126 2.25 10.42 -4.51
N VAL A 127 3.31 9.61 -4.42
CA VAL A 127 4.36 9.55 -5.48
C VAL A 127 3.77 9.05 -6.79
N LEU A 128 2.96 7.99 -6.76
CA LEU A 128 2.29 7.48 -7.95
C LEU A 128 1.33 8.52 -8.52
N LEU A 129 0.51 9.12 -7.66
CA LEU A 129 -0.47 10.14 -8.05
C LEU A 129 0.19 11.33 -8.72
N PHE A 130 1.34 11.78 -8.20
CA PHE A 130 2.10 12.88 -8.79
C PHE A 130 2.48 12.57 -10.25
N SER A 131 3.07 11.39 -10.50
CA SER A 131 3.44 10.98 -11.86
C SER A 131 2.23 10.90 -12.80
N GLN A 132 1.12 10.33 -12.33
CA GLN A 132 -0.10 10.16 -13.14
C GLN A 132 -0.83 11.48 -13.38
N THR A 133 -0.75 12.41 -12.42
CA THR A 133 -1.33 13.76 -12.56
C THR A 133 -0.60 14.56 -13.64
N ILE A 134 0.74 14.54 -13.64
CA ILE A 134 1.54 15.19 -14.69
C ILE A 134 1.30 14.54 -16.06
N ALA A 135 1.08 13.22 -16.07
CA ALA A 135 0.78 12.48 -17.28
C ALA A 135 -0.64 12.73 -17.81
N GLY A 136 -1.55 13.31 -17.02
CA GLY A 136 -2.97 13.39 -17.36
C GLY A 136 -3.62 12.01 -17.54
N ALA A 137 -3.09 10.99 -16.84
CA ALA A 137 -3.51 9.61 -17.02
C ALA A 137 -4.82 9.29 -16.24
N PRO A 138 -5.68 8.40 -16.76
CA PRO A 138 -6.93 8.01 -16.09
C PRO A 138 -6.75 7.50 -14.65
N ASP A 139 -5.63 6.83 -14.40
CA ASP A 139 -5.24 6.30 -13.09
C ASP A 139 -5.17 7.37 -12.00
N GLY A 140 -4.97 8.64 -12.36
CA GLY A 140 -4.95 9.75 -11.42
C GLY A 140 -6.23 9.82 -10.59
N GLN A 141 -7.40 9.58 -11.18
CA GLN A 141 -8.68 9.60 -10.45
C GLN A 141 -8.73 8.54 -9.37
N TYR A 142 -8.33 7.31 -9.69
CA TYR A 142 -8.26 6.21 -8.75
C TYR A 142 -7.25 6.48 -7.63
N LEU A 143 -6.07 7.02 -7.97
CA LEU A 143 -5.04 7.34 -6.98
C LEU A 143 -5.47 8.49 -6.06
N TRP A 144 -6.25 9.45 -6.54
CA TRP A 144 -6.88 10.48 -5.70
C TRP A 144 -7.84 9.88 -4.67
N GLN A 145 -8.68 8.94 -5.10
CA GLN A 145 -9.59 8.22 -4.21
C GLN A 145 -8.83 7.40 -3.18
N LEU A 146 -7.79 6.69 -3.60
CA LEU A 146 -6.93 5.90 -2.72
C LEU A 146 -6.21 6.78 -1.70
N LEU A 147 -5.74 7.97 -2.10
CA LEU A 147 -5.13 8.94 -1.20
C LEU A 147 -6.15 9.41 -0.16
N GLY A 148 -7.36 9.77 -0.61
CA GLY A 148 -8.47 10.17 0.26
C GLY A 148 -8.82 9.10 1.30
N LEU A 149 -9.00 7.85 0.85
CA LEU A 149 -9.26 6.71 1.74
C LEU A 149 -8.10 6.47 2.70
N GLY A 150 -6.86 6.58 2.23
CA GLY A 150 -5.66 6.45 3.07
C GLY A 150 -5.62 7.49 4.19
N MET A 151 -6.03 8.73 3.92
CA MET A 151 -6.10 9.79 4.93
C MET A 151 -7.16 9.48 5.98
N ILE A 152 -8.34 9.02 5.56
CA ILE A 152 -9.41 8.59 6.47
C ILE A 152 -8.94 7.44 7.35
N VAL A 153 -8.28 6.44 6.77
CA VAL A 153 -7.72 5.30 7.51
C VAL A 153 -6.67 5.76 8.52
N MET A 154 -5.79 6.69 8.16
CA MET A 154 -4.80 7.25 9.08
C MET A 154 -5.44 8.00 10.23
N MET A 155 -6.41 8.88 9.95
CA MET A 155 -7.18 9.60 10.96
C MET A 155 -7.89 8.64 11.91
N TYR A 156 -8.48 7.57 11.36
CA TYR A 156 -9.13 6.52 12.12
C TYR A 156 -8.15 5.79 13.06
N ILE A 157 -6.99 5.36 12.56
CA ILE A 157 -5.95 4.71 13.38
C ILE A 157 -5.48 5.65 14.50
N TYR A 158 -5.31 6.95 14.20
CA TYR A 158 -4.90 7.94 15.18
C TYR A 158 -5.97 8.16 16.26
N TYR A 159 -7.24 8.27 15.86
CA TYR A 159 -8.37 8.38 16.76
C TYR A 159 -8.44 7.18 17.73
N GLN A 160 -8.34 5.96 17.20
CA GLN A 160 -8.38 4.76 18.04
C GLN A 160 -7.18 4.65 18.99
N ALA A 161 -5.99 5.07 18.56
CA ALA A 161 -4.84 5.14 19.46
C ALA A 161 -5.03 6.14 20.60
N THR A 162 -5.65 7.30 20.31
CA THR A 162 -5.92 8.35 21.30
C THR A 162 -6.98 7.92 22.30
N LYS A 163 -8.09 7.35 21.82
CA LYS A 163 -9.16 6.78 22.65
C LYS A 163 -8.64 5.72 23.61
N ASN A 164 -7.78 4.81 23.13
CA ASN A 164 -7.18 3.78 23.99
C ASN A 164 -6.27 4.37 25.08
N ASN A 165 -5.50 5.43 24.77
CA ASN A 165 -4.68 6.12 25.77
C ASN A 165 -5.53 6.86 26.83
N GLN A 166 -6.68 7.40 26.45
CA GLN A 166 -7.61 8.04 27.39
C GLN A 166 -8.24 7.03 28.35
N LEU A 167 -8.59 5.84 27.87
CA LEU A 167 -9.17 4.77 28.70
C LEU A 167 -8.18 4.19 29.73
N ILE A 168 -6.87 4.24 29.46
CA ILE A 168 -5.82 3.78 30.39
C ILE A 168 -5.57 4.80 31.52
N ASN A 169 -5.87 6.08 31.31
CA ASN A 169 -5.59 7.17 32.25
C ASN A 169 -6.78 7.58 33.13
N LEU A 170 -7.88 6.82 33.14
CA LEU A 170 -8.97 7.04 34.07
C LEU A 170 -8.58 6.46 35.44
N PRO A 171 -8.62 7.25 36.54
CA PRO A 171 -8.44 6.71 37.87
C PRO A 171 -9.56 5.70 38.14
N HIS A 172 -9.17 4.47 38.47
CA HIS A 172 -10.07 3.42 38.94
C HIS A 172 -10.60 3.75 40.34
#